data_AF-A0A1R3JQ50-F1
#
_entry.id   AF-A0A1R3JQ50-F1
#
_cell.length_a   1.000
_cell.length_b   1.000
_cell.length_c   1.000
_cell.angle_alpha   90.00
_cell.angle_beta   90.00
_cell.angle_gamma   90.00
#
_symmetry.space_group_name_H-M   'P 1'
#
loop_
_entity.id
_entity.type
_entity.pdbx_description
1 polymer ?
#
loop_
_entity_poly.entity_id
_entity_poly.type
_entity_poly.pdbx_seq_one_letter_code
_entity_poly.pdbx_strand_id
1 'polypeptide(L)'
;MMGRKNQQEELNPDNNSTSIEDTTEDLDLNEQIKDDIISRLPDEILCRIISILPFDSAFRTAALSTRWENLWKEAFSTRNGTIEDVFDAVFTFLNVFHELRRSKNNWEFQLPYDEGHILGVLPCFSRFPQDLFVAHDALLDFRQGPGIDLDIKSYEFTIFESIQDVESLTLCRWFFETVLCRKLKISGENLLFGSLKHLWWIEYSETIYNSDALISFMKCCPRLERLYVTIDPSSYGVSGTYWYPQKVPWTSSRKNLKVVKLEGFAKEEDEILLAMKLKEVFSAEPLIIAKSDQACLRRLVKVPMKMKKKGKFPYMFEQGVENLHEVPDHIHMELY
;
A
#
# COMPACT_ATOMS: atom_id res chain seq x y z
N MET A 1 60.85 -22.26 -82.38
CA MET A 1 60.02 -23.31 -83.01
C MET A 1 59.00 -23.78 -81.99
N MET A 2 57.73 -23.80 -82.40
CA MET A 2 56.45 -24.05 -81.69
C MET A 2 56.45 -24.67 -80.29
N GLY A 3 55.59 -24.13 -79.42
CA GLY A 3 55.04 -24.79 -78.23
C GLY A 3 53.54 -24.49 -78.10
N ARG A 4 52.71 -25.52 -77.92
CA ARG A 4 51.24 -25.55 -78.03
C ARG A 4 50.53 -25.59 -76.66
N LYS A 5 49.30 -25.07 -76.65
CA LYS A 5 48.07 -25.47 -75.90
C LYS A 5 48.04 -25.46 -74.36
N ASN A 6 47.10 -24.71 -73.74
CA ASN A 6 45.77 -25.22 -73.29
C ASN A 6 44.99 -24.19 -72.42
N GLN A 7 43.66 -24.25 -72.59
CA GLN A 7 42.56 -24.00 -71.63
C GLN A 7 42.02 -22.57 -71.31
N GLN A 8 40.68 -22.55 -71.41
CA GLN A 8 39.64 -21.73 -70.78
C GLN A 8 39.11 -20.50 -71.52
N GLU A 9 37.81 -20.61 -71.81
CA GLU A 9 36.92 -19.71 -72.55
C GLU A 9 36.68 -18.38 -71.82
N GLU A 10 36.59 -17.36 -72.66
CA GLU A 10 36.21 -15.95 -72.46
C GLU A 10 34.82 -15.81 -71.80
N LEU A 11 34.68 -15.02 -70.73
CA LEU A 11 34.40 -13.56 -70.67
C LEU A 11 33.07 -13.13 -71.31
N ASN A 12 32.18 -12.53 -70.52
CA ASN A 12 31.85 -11.11 -70.69
C ASN A 12 31.02 -10.50 -69.53
N PRO A 13 31.03 -9.15 -69.40
CA PRO A 13 30.96 -8.42 -68.14
C PRO A 13 29.67 -7.59 -68.05
N ASP A 14 29.40 -7.02 -66.88
CA ASP A 14 29.14 -5.58 -66.74
C ASP A 14 28.41 -5.25 -65.42
N ASN A 15 29.01 -4.30 -64.71
CA ASN A 15 28.39 -3.24 -63.93
C ASN A 15 27.60 -3.61 -62.66
N ASN A 16 28.37 -3.83 -61.60
CA ASN A 16 27.94 -3.64 -60.23
C ASN A 16 27.81 -2.13 -59.94
N SER A 17 26.59 -1.61 -60.00
CA SER A 17 26.21 -0.36 -59.34
C SER A 17 24.70 -0.37 -59.08
N THR A 18 24.31 -0.91 -57.94
CA THR A 18 22.99 -0.62 -57.36
C THR A 18 23.15 -0.35 -55.87
N SER A 19 22.64 0.81 -55.51
CA SER A 19 22.55 1.45 -54.22
C SER A 19 21.87 0.59 -53.15
N ILE A 20 22.33 0.81 -51.93
CA ILE A 20 21.64 0.53 -50.67
C ILE A 20 20.25 1.19 -50.71
N GLU A 21 19.19 0.43 -50.53
CA GLU A 21 17.92 0.91 -49.97
C GLU A 21 17.10 -0.27 -49.42
N ASP A 22 16.83 -0.20 -48.12
CA ASP A 22 15.80 -0.86 -47.32
C ASP A 22 15.40 -2.31 -47.66
N THR A 23 16.04 -3.23 -46.93
CA THR A 23 15.30 -4.35 -46.34
C THR A 23 15.59 -4.37 -44.85
N THR A 24 14.99 -3.42 -44.13
CA THR A 24 14.60 -3.67 -42.75
C THR A 24 13.70 -4.90 -42.79
N GLU A 25 14.21 -6.04 -42.33
CA GLU A 25 13.36 -7.16 -41.89
C GLU A 25 12.51 -6.62 -40.73
N ASP A 26 11.40 -6.00 -41.11
CA ASP A 26 10.25 -5.75 -40.26
C ASP A 26 9.68 -7.14 -39.98
N LEU A 27 10.31 -7.82 -39.02
CA LEU A 27 9.79 -9.05 -38.45
C LEU A 27 8.42 -8.71 -37.89
N ASP A 28 7.43 -9.17 -38.64
CA ASP A 28 6.01 -8.96 -38.54
C ASP A 28 5.48 -9.13 -37.10
N LEU A 29 5.56 -8.06 -36.31
CA LEU A 29 4.83 -7.92 -35.04
C LEU A 29 3.33 -7.71 -35.29
N ASN A 30 2.91 -7.51 -36.53
CA ASN A 30 1.53 -7.21 -36.91
C ASN A 30 0.69 -8.47 -37.23
N GLU A 31 1.29 -9.62 -37.54
CA GLU A 31 0.56 -10.88 -37.74
C GLU A 31 0.04 -11.50 -36.43
N GLN A 32 0.62 -11.18 -35.27
CA GLN A 32 0.10 -11.65 -33.97
C GLN A 32 -1.11 -10.86 -33.44
N ILE A 33 -1.41 -9.69 -34.00
CA ILE A 33 -2.50 -8.79 -33.54
C ILE A 33 -3.80 -9.01 -34.32
N LYS A 34 -3.80 -9.89 -35.32
CA LYS A 34 -4.92 -9.97 -36.26
C LYS A 34 -6.18 -10.66 -35.74
N ASP A 35 -6.16 -11.30 -34.59
CA ASP A 35 -7.38 -11.87 -34.00
C ASP A 35 -7.32 -11.93 -32.47
N ASP A 36 -7.17 -10.78 -31.80
CA ASP A 36 -7.59 -10.68 -30.39
C ASP A 36 -9.13 -10.72 -30.33
N ILE A 37 -9.67 -11.92 -30.55
CA ILE A 37 -11.11 -12.20 -30.59
C ILE A 37 -11.72 -11.94 -29.20
N ILE A 38 -10.96 -12.17 -28.13
CA ILE A 38 -11.44 -11.97 -26.76
C ILE A 38 -11.62 -10.47 -26.51
N SER A 39 -10.65 -9.62 -26.83
CA SER A 39 -10.80 -8.16 -26.70
C SER A 39 -11.82 -7.55 -27.67
N ARG A 40 -12.40 -8.32 -28.60
CA ARG A 40 -13.54 -7.89 -29.44
C ARG A 40 -14.90 -8.23 -28.84
N LEU A 41 -14.96 -9.06 -27.79
CA LEU A 41 -16.22 -9.38 -27.11
C LEU A 41 -16.78 -8.13 -26.41
N PRO A 42 -18.11 -8.00 -26.26
CA PRO A 42 -18.74 -6.95 -25.45
C PRO A 42 -18.35 -7.05 -23.96
N ASP A 43 -18.36 -5.93 -23.25
CA ASP A 43 -17.98 -5.86 -21.83
C ASP A 43 -18.82 -6.82 -20.97
N GLU A 44 -20.11 -7.01 -21.28
CA GLU A 44 -20.98 -7.91 -20.55
C GLU A 44 -20.52 -9.38 -20.64
N ILE A 45 -19.97 -9.77 -21.79
CA ILE A 45 -19.43 -11.12 -22.00
C ILE A 45 -18.08 -11.25 -21.29
N LEU A 46 -17.24 -10.21 -21.35
CA LEU A 46 -15.97 -10.18 -20.63
C LEU A 46 -16.19 -10.25 -19.11
N CYS A 47 -17.13 -9.47 -18.56
CA CYS A 47 -17.54 -9.53 -17.16
C CYS A 47 -18.05 -10.93 -16.81
N ARG A 48 -18.82 -11.58 -17.69
CA ARG A 48 -19.27 -12.96 -17.46
C ARG A 48 -18.11 -13.96 -17.42
N ILE A 49 -17.15 -13.84 -18.34
CA ILE A 49 -15.93 -14.66 -18.33
C ILE A 49 -15.16 -14.44 -17.03
N ILE A 50 -14.94 -13.19 -16.63
CA ILE A 50 -14.21 -12.87 -15.39
C ILE A 50 -14.94 -13.40 -14.17
N SER A 51 -16.28 -13.35 -14.14
CA SER A 51 -17.10 -13.80 -12.99
C SER A 51 -16.97 -15.28 -12.68
N ILE A 52 -16.58 -16.11 -13.67
CA ILE A 52 -16.40 -17.56 -13.51
C ILE A 52 -14.94 -17.96 -13.26
N LEU A 53 -14.00 -17.02 -13.32
CA LEU A 53 -12.60 -17.29 -13.04
C LEU A 53 -12.35 -17.41 -11.53
N PRO A 54 -11.35 -18.21 -11.11
CA PRO A 54 -10.74 -18.07 -9.80
C PRO A 54 -10.29 -16.63 -9.58
N PHE A 55 -10.35 -16.14 -8.33
CA PHE A 55 -10.03 -14.74 -8.02
C PHE A 55 -8.67 -14.30 -8.55
N ASP A 56 -7.65 -15.16 -8.46
CA ASP A 56 -6.28 -14.88 -8.94
C ASP A 56 -6.26 -14.53 -10.42
N SER A 57 -6.88 -15.40 -11.22
CA SER A 57 -6.95 -15.22 -12.66
C SER A 57 -7.83 -14.02 -13.02
N ALA A 58 -8.95 -13.82 -12.32
CA ALA A 58 -9.84 -12.68 -12.53
C ALA A 58 -9.12 -11.34 -12.28
N PHE A 59 -8.40 -11.20 -11.18
CA PHE A 59 -7.64 -9.98 -10.89
C PHE A 59 -6.54 -9.72 -11.91
N ARG A 60 -5.78 -10.76 -12.32
CA ARG A 60 -4.73 -10.64 -13.35
C ARG A 60 -5.26 -10.14 -14.69
N THR A 61 -6.55 -10.33 -15.00
CA THR A 61 -7.14 -9.77 -16.23
C THR A 61 -7.05 -8.25 -16.29
N ALA A 62 -7.02 -7.57 -15.14
CA ALA A 62 -6.89 -6.11 -15.08
C ALA A 62 -5.57 -5.60 -15.67
N ALA A 63 -4.54 -6.45 -15.76
CA ALA A 63 -3.25 -6.11 -16.36
C ALA A 63 -3.22 -6.27 -17.89
N LEU A 64 -4.28 -6.81 -18.52
CA LEU A 64 -4.31 -7.09 -19.97
C LEU A 64 -4.39 -5.83 -20.82
N SER A 65 -5.27 -4.88 -20.46
CA SER A 65 -5.36 -3.55 -21.07
C SER A 65 -6.23 -2.61 -20.25
N THR A 66 -6.24 -1.32 -20.62
CA THR A 66 -7.08 -0.29 -19.97
C THR A 66 -8.57 -0.62 -20.00
N ARG A 67 -9.03 -1.38 -20.99
CA ARG A 67 -10.43 -1.83 -21.07
C ARG A 67 -10.75 -2.85 -19.97
N TRP A 68 -9.83 -3.77 -19.69
CA TRP A 68 -10.04 -4.86 -18.72
C TRP A 68 -9.81 -4.44 -17.28
N GLU A 69 -9.15 -3.30 -17.06
CA GLU A 69 -8.73 -2.77 -15.77
C GLU A 69 -9.86 -2.70 -14.73
N ASN A 70 -11.10 -2.43 -15.15
CA ASN A 70 -12.24 -2.28 -14.25
C ASN A 70 -13.33 -3.36 -14.41
N LEU A 71 -13.22 -4.26 -15.39
CA LEU A 71 -14.27 -5.26 -15.67
C LEU A 71 -14.43 -6.28 -14.52
N TRP A 72 -13.35 -6.58 -13.80
CA TRP A 72 -13.42 -7.46 -12.64
C TRP A 72 -14.29 -6.87 -11.51
N LYS A 73 -14.39 -5.53 -11.39
CA LYS A 73 -15.23 -4.88 -10.37
C LYS A 73 -16.71 -5.19 -10.63
N GLU A 74 -17.16 -5.07 -11.87
CA GLU A 74 -18.52 -5.43 -12.27
C GLU A 74 -18.76 -6.94 -12.17
N ALA A 75 -17.80 -7.75 -12.62
CA ALA A 75 -17.88 -9.20 -12.53
C ALA A 75 -18.03 -9.69 -11.08
N PHE A 76 -17.38 -9.03 -10.13
CA PHE A 76 -17.43 -9.39 -8.71
C PHE A 76 -18.63 -8.81 -7.99
N SER A 77 -19.12 -7.64 -8.40
CA SER A 77 -20.38 -7.08 -7.89
C SER A 77 -21.58 -7.99 -8.13
N THR A 78 -21.51 -8.85 -9.16
CA THR A 78 -22.56 -9.81 -9.53
C THR A 78 -22.30 -11.23 -9.02
N ARG A 79 -21.14 -11.48 -8.39
CA ARG A 79 -20.78 -12.79 -7.85
C ARG A 79 -21.32 -12.88 -6.43
N ASN A 80 -22.38 -13.66 -6.24
CA ASN A 80 -22.76 -14.10 -4.90
C ASN A 80 -21.71 -15.09 -4.41
N GLY A 81 -21.01 -14.72 -3.34
CA GLY A 81 -20.00 -15.53 -2.70
C GLY A 81 -20.30 -15.71 -1.22
N THR A 82 -19.72 -16.75 -0.64
CA THR A 82 -19.62 -16.89 0.80
C THR A 82 -18.63 -15.87 1.34
N ILE A 83 -18.59 -15.70 2.66
CA ILE A 83 -17.59 -14.84 3.29
C ILE A 83 -16.15 -15.36 3.05
N GLU A 84 -15.96 -16.68 2.92
CA GLU A 84 -14.68 -17.30 2.54
C GLU A 84 -14.24 -16.87 1.14
N ASP A 85 -15.18 -16.77 0.19
CA ASP A 85 -14.89 -16.27 -1.16
C ASP A 85 -14.42 -14.80 -1.12
N VAL A 86 -14.99 -13.98 -0.24
CA VAL A 86 -14.54 -12.58 -0.09
C VAL A 86 -13.11 -12.52 0.45
N PHE A 87 -12.78 -13.39 1.41
CA PHE A 87 -11.41 -13.48 1.91
C PHE A 87 -10.45 -13.97 0.84
N ASP A 88 -10.80 -15.04 0.14
CA ASP A 88 -10.01 -15.54 -0.96
C ASP A 88 -9.80 -14.43 -1.99
N ALA A 89 -10.81 -13.62 -2.29
CA ALA A 89 -10.66 -12.47 -3.17
C ALA A 89 -9.69 -11.42 -2.61
N VAL A 90 -9.86 -10.97 -1.37
CA VAL A 90 -8.94 -9.97 -0.78
C VAL A 90 -7.52 -10.50 -0.70
N PHE A 91 -7.32 -11.71 -0.19
CA PHE A 91 -6.00 -12.33 -0.06
C PHE A 91 -5.35 -12.58 -1.42
N THR A 92 -6.12 -13.08 -2.37
CA THR A 92 -5.62 -13.33 -3.71
C THR A 92 -5.27 -12.02 -4.41
N PHE A 93 -6.10 -10.99 -4.29
CA PHE A 93 -5.77 -9.65 -4.76
C PHE A 93 -4.43 -9.20 -4.18
N LEU A 94 -4.29 -9.24 -2.86
CA LEU A 94 -3.06 -8.84 -2.17
C LEU A 94 -1.84 -9.62 -2.67
N ASN A 95 -2.03 -10.89 -3.05
CA ASN A 95 -0.96 -11.72 -3.58
C ASN A 95 -0.57 -11.39 -5.02
N VAL A 96 -1.54 -11.09 -5.90
CA VAL A 96 -1.27 -10.69 -7.30
C VAL A 96 -1.01 -9.21 -7.48
N PHE A 97 -1.17 -8.42 -6.42
CA PHE A 97 -1.13 -6.96 -6.48
C PHE A 97 0.17 -6.41 -7.10
N HIS A 98 1.30 -7.08 -6.87
CA HIS A 98 2.59 -6.72 -7.46
C HIS A 98 2.58 -6.74 -9.00
N GLU A 99 1.75 -7.58 -9.61
CA GLU A 99 1.59 -7.70 -11.06
C GLU A 99 0.63 -6.65 -11.63
N LEU A 100 -0.30 -6.20 -10.79
CA LEU A 100 -1.30 -5.19 -11.13
C LEU A 100 -0.75 -3.75 -11.03
N ARG A 101 0.52 -3.58 -10.63
CA ARG A 101 1.24 -2.31 -10.46
C ARG A 101 1.23 -1.35 -11.67
N ARG A 102 0.75 -1.78 -12.84
CA ARG A 102 0.65 -0.94 -14.05
C ARG A 102 -0.50 0.07 -14.03
N SER A 103 -1.48 -0.09 -13.14
CA SER A 103 -2.64 0.81 -13.02
C SER A 103 -2.34 2.04 -12.16
N LYS A 104 -2.86 3.21 -12.56
CA LYS A 104 -2.85 4.46 -11.79
C LYS A 104 -4.13 4.71 -10.99
N ASN A 105 -5.10 3.79 -11.06
CA ASN A 105 -6.43 4.00 -10.49
C ASN A 105 -6.50 3.52 -9.04
N ASN A 106 -7.39 4.13 -8.26
CA ASN A 106 -7.75 3.59 -6.96
C ASN A 106 -8.47 2.25 -7.16
N TRP A 107 -7.98 1.23 -6.48
CA TRP A 107 -8.50 -0.12 -6.57
C TRP A 107 -9.64 -0.28 -5.55
N GLU A 108 -10.75 0.39 -5.77
CA GLU A 108 -11.93 0.21 -4.95
C GLU A 108 -12.71 -1.03 -5.40
N PHE A 109 -13.15 -1.84 -4.45
CA PHE A 109 -14.03 -2.96 -4.73
C PHE A 109 -15.11 -3.11 -3.66
N GLN A 110 -16.26 -3.58 -4.12
CA GLN A 110 -17.38 -3.98 -3.29
C GLN A 110 -17.64 -5.47 -3.52
N LEU A 111 -17.48 -6.27 -2.47
CA LEU A 111 -17.80 -7.70 -2.52
C LEU A 111 -19.05 -7.99 -1.68
N PRO A 112 -20.18 -8.36 -2.31
CA PRO A 112 -21.37 -8.82 -1.60
C PRO A 112 -21.15 -10.21 -0.98
N TYR A 113 -21.69 -10.43 0.23
CA TYR A 113 -21.83 -11.74 0.86
C TYR A 113 -23.17 -11.85 1.62
N ASP A 114 -23.51 -13.04 2.09
CA ASP A 114 -24.86 -13.40 2.58
C ASP A 114 -25.50 -12.46 3.63
N GLU A 115 -24.69 -11.73 4.43
CA GLU A 115 -25.19 -10.79 5.46
C GLU A 115 -24.76 -9.32 5.24
N GLY A 116 -24.18 -8.96 4.09
CA GLY A 116 -23.74 -7.58 3.84
C GLY A 116 -22.82 -7.38 2.63
N HIS A 117 -22.04 -6.29 2.66
CA HIS A 117 -21.02 -5.98 1.65
C HIS A 117 -19.75 -5.52 2.34
N ILE A 118 -18.58 -6.01 1.88
CA ILE A 118 -17.29 -5.42 2.25
C ILE A 118 -16.94 -4.36 1.20
N LEU A 119 -16.78 -3.12 1.66
CA LEU A 119 -16.18 -2.02 0.90
C LEU A 119 -14.71 -1.94 1.27
N GLY A 120 -13.83 -2.34 0.36
CA GLY A 120 -12.39 -2.21 0.52
C GLY A 120 -11.84 -1.21 -0.47
N VAL A 121 -11.08 -0.22 0.01
CA VAL A 121 -10.21 0.59 -0.84
C VAL A 121 -8.86 -0.13 -0.84
N LEU A 122 -8.57 -0.86 -1.91
CA LEU A 122 -7.29 -1.54 -2.08
C LEU A 122 -6.20 -0.50 -2.39
N PRO A 123 -4.94 -0.83 -2.07
CA PRO A 123 -3.81 0.04 -2.31
C PRO A 123 -3.79 0.65 -3.72
N CYS A 124 -3.72 1.98 -3.75
CA CYS A 124 -3.25 2.73 -4.90
C CYS A 124 -1.76 2.98 -4.72
N PHE A 125 -0.96 2.72 -5.76
CA PHE A 125 0.42 3.21 -5.85
C PHE A 125 0.40 4.41 -6.78
N SER A 126 0.51 5.62 -6.25
CA SER A 126 0.67 6.79 -7.09
C SER A 126 2.16 7.01 -7.36
N ARG A 127 2.50 7.24 -8.65
CA ARG A 127 3.82 7.69 -9.16
C ARG A 127 4.82 6.58 -9.56
N PHE A 128 4.95 6.36 -10.87
CA PHE A 128 6.15 5.80 -11.50
C PHE A 128 6.68 6.79 -12.55
N PRO A 129 7.80 7.49 -12.31
CA PRO A 129 8.68 7.87 -13.40
C PRO A 129 9.15 6.57 -14.05
N GLN A 130 9.05 6.50 -15.37
CA GLN A 130 9.65 5.42 -16.16
C GLN A 130 11.10 5.25 -15.65
N ASP A 131 11.45 4.04 -15.22
CA ASP A 131 12.80 3.55 -14.86
C ASP A 131 13.12 3.18 -13.38
N LEU A 132 12.17 3.15 -12.43
CA LEU A 132 12.43 2.52 -11.11
C LEU A 132 11.23 1.72 -10.57
N PHE A 133 11.43 0.43 -10.28
CA PHE A 133 10.45 -0.54 -9.74
C PHE A 133 9.96 -0.24 -8.30
N VAL A 134 10.20 0.95 -7.76
CA VAL A 134 9.94 1.29 -6.35
C VAL A 134 8.63 2.06 -6.25
N ALA A 135 7.62 1.40 -5.70
CA ALA A 135 6.41 2.06 -5.23
C ALA A 135 6.75 3.17 -4.22
N HIS A 136 6.28 4.40 -4.46
CA HIS A 136 6.57 5.53 -3.57
C HIS A 136 5.63 5.60 -2.36
N ASP A 137 4.37 5.21 -2.53
CA ASP A 137 3.34 5.28 -1.49
C ASP A 137 2.33 4.12 -1.56
N ALA A 138 1.79 3.64 -0.44
CA ALA A 138 0.78 2.57 -0.40
C ALA A 138 -0.38 2.90 0.54
N LEU A 139 -1.62 2.81 0.04
CA LEU A 139 -2.84 3.06 0.81
C LEU A 139 -3.53 1.75 1.23
N LEU A 140 -3.19 1.17 2.39
CA LEU A 140 -3.90 -0.01 2.92
C LEU A 140 -5.06 0.43 3.84
N ASP A 141 -6.06 1.11 3.26
CA ASP A 141 -7.26 1.53 3.98
C ASP A 141 -8.34 0.45 3.95
N PHE A 142 -8.28 -0.40 4.97
CA PHE A 142 -9.28 -1.42 5.20
C PHE A 142 -10.19 -1.09 6.39
N ARG A 143 -10.47 0.18 6.68
CA ARG A 143 -11.25 0.59 7.86
C ARG A 143 -12.54 -0.20 8.07
N GLN A 144 -13.27 -0.57 7.02
CA GLN A 144 -14.53 -1.31 7.15
C GLN A 144 -14.36 -2.73 7.69
N GLY A 145 -13.14 -3.26 7.62
CA GLY A 145 -12.83 -4.58 8.14
C GLY A 145 -13.49 -5.74 7.39
N PRO A 146 -13.23 -6.96 7.86
CA PRO A 146 -13.90 -8.16 7.39
C PRO A 146 -15.29 -8.37 8.01
N GLY A 147 -15.66 -7.63 9.06
CA GLY A 147 -16.92 -7.82 9.79
C GLY A 147 -16.96 -9.05 10.73
N ILE A 148 -15.97 -9.96 10.69
CA ILE A 148 -15.91 -11.20 11.49
C ILE A 148 -14.48 -11.57 11.93
N ASP A 149 -14.34 -12.38 12.99
CA ASP A 149 -13.04 -12.89 13.45
C ASP A 149 -12.49 -13.97 12.49
N LEU A 150 -11.24 -13.82 12.07
CA LEU A 150 -10.65 -14.61 10.99
C LEU A 150 -9.52 -15.53 11.46
N ASP A 151 -9.61 -16.81 11.09
CA ASP A 151 -8.49 -17.75 11.20
C ASP A 151 -7.60 -17.68 9.95
N ILE A 152 -6.77 -16.65 9.88
CA ILE A 152 -5.94 -16.32 8.72
C ILE A 152 -4.70 -17.24 8.57
N LYS A 153 -4.62 -18.34 9.33
CA LYS A 153 -3.43 -19.23 9.33
C LYS A 153 -3.19 -19.96 8.01
N SER A 154 -4.22 -20.10 7.17
CA SER A 154 -4.15 -20.84 5.91
C SER A 154 -3.52 -20.06 4.76
N TYR A 155 -3.30 -18.74 4.90
CA TYR A 155 -2.90 -17.88 3.79
C TYR A 155 -1.42 -17.49 3.89
N GLU A 156 -0.70 -17.74 2.79
CA GLU A 156 0.63 -17.19 2.58
C GLU A 156 0.49 -15.82 1.91
N PHE A 157 1.24 -14.84 2.41
CA PHE A 157 1.08 -13.46 2.00
C PHE A 157 2.32 -12.92 1.30
N THR A 158 2.19 -12.54 0.04
CA THR A 158 3.28 -11.93 -0.74
C THR A 158 3.20 -10.40 -0.80
N ILE A 159 2.07 -9.80 -0.39
CA ILE A 159 1.89 -8.33 -0.32
C ILE A 159 3.02 -7.61 0.43
N PHE A 160 3.63 -8.31 1.39
CA PHE A 160 4.75 -7.81 2.19
C PHE A 160 5.94 -7.36 1.34
N GLU A 161 6.31 -8.13 0.33
CA GLU A 161 7.39 -7.78 -0.60
C GLU A 161 7.03 -6.53 -1.40
N SER A 162 5.73 -6.29 -1.62
CA SER A 162 5.26 -5.16 -2.41
C SER A 162 5.27 -3.84 -1.66
N ILE A 163 5.14 -3.88 -0.32
CA ILE A 163 5.04 -2.69 0.54
C ILE A 163 6.30 -2.42 1.35
N GLN A 164 7.31 -3.30 1.32
CA GLN A 164 8.51 -3.16 2.13
C GLN A 164 9.33 -1.90 1.81
N ASP A 165 9.33 -1.49 0.53
CA ASP A 165 10.17 -0.41 0.01
C ASP A 165 9.43 0.94 -0.15
N VAL A 166 8.19 1.05 0.32
CA VAL A 166 7.39 2.28 0.18
C VAL A 166 7.93 3.40 1.07
N GLU A 167 7.82 4.63 0.59
CA GLU A 167 8.19 5.83 1.36
C GLU A 167 7.02 6.35 2.21
N SER A 168 5.79 6.20 1.75
CA SER A 168 4.57 6.57 2.48
C SER A 168 3.60 5.40 2.60
N LEU A 169 2.98 5.19 3.76
CA LEU A 169 2.06 4.06 3.99
C LEU A 169 0.85 4.53 4.80
N THR A 170 -0.35 4.19 4.36
CA THR A 170 -1.54 4.17 5.23
C THR A 170 -1.81 2.74 5.66
N LEU A 171 -2.11 2.53 6.94
CA LEU A 171 -2.34 1.21 7.51
C LEU A 171 -3.35 1.26 8.66
N CYS A 172 -4.32 0.35 8.64
CA CYS A 172 -5.27 0.16 9.74
C CYS A 172 -4.69 -0.76 10.83
N ARG A 173 -4.93 -0.43 12.11
CA ARG A 173 -4.48 -1.23 13.26
C ARG A 173 -4.93 -2.69 13.16
N TRP A 174 -6.21 -2.90 12.87
CA TRP A 174 -6.77 -4.26 12.83
C TRP A 174 -6.07 -5.13 11.77
N PHE A 175 -5.72 -4.53 10.62
CA PHE A 175 -5.03 -5.22 9.54
C PHE A 175 -3.61 -5.59 9.98
N PHE A 176 -2.94 -4.69 10.70
CA PHE A 176 -1.67 -5.03 11.32
C PHE A 176 -1.80 -6.18 12.32
N GLU A 177 -2.76 -6.15 13.24
CA GLU A 177 -2.93 -7.15 14.29
C GLU A 177 -3.24 -8.55 13.74
N THR A 178 -4.08 -8.62 12.71
CA THR A 178 -4.61 -9.88 12.17
C THR A 178 -3.73 -10.46 11.06
N VAL A 179 -3.16 -9.61 10.20
CA VAL A 179 -2.39 -10.03 9.02
C VAL A 179 -0.89 -9.87 9.28
N LEU A 180 -0.42 -8.64 9.51
CA LEU A 180 1.02 -8.33 9.54
C LEU A 180 1.73 -8.93 10.76
N CYS A 181 1.17 -8.76 11.94
CA CYS A 181 1.75 -9.20 13.21
C CYS A 181 1.78 -10.73 13.31
N ARG A 182 0.77 -11.41 12.77
CA ARG A 182 0.76 -12.88 12.71
C ARG A 182 1.82 -13.42 11.76
N LYS A 183 2.05 -12.81 10.59
CA LYS A 183 3.18 -13.20 9.72
C LYS A 183 4.51 -13.02 10.42
N LEU A 184 4.72 -11.89 11.10
CA LEU A 184 5.92 -11.66 11.92
C LEU A 184 6.12 -12.76 12.99
N LYS A 185 5.02 -13.23 13.60
CA LYS A 185 5.04 -14.32 14.57
C LYS A 185 5.47 -15.65 13.97
N ILE A 186 4.91 -16.00 12.80
CA ILE A 186 5.06 -17.30 12.17
C ILE A 186 6.42 -17.41 11.46
N SER A 187 6.76 -16.42 10.64
CA SER A 187 8.01 -16.41 9.86
C SER A 187 9.26 -16.24 10.73
N GLY A 188 9.12 -15.58 11.89
CA GLY A 188 10.26 -15.16 12.70
C GLY A 188 11.14 -14.09 12.02
N GLU A 189 10.71 -13.60 10.85
CA GLU A 189 11.41 -12.57 10.10
C GLU A 189 11.23 -11.21 10.75
N ASN A 190 12.29 -10.42 10.75
CA ASN A 190 12.19 -9.00 11.06
C ASN A 190 11.81 -8.27 9.77
N LEU A 191 10.52 -8.03 9.53
CA LEU A 191 10.13 -7.09 8.49
C LEU A 191 10.67 -5.71 8.86
N LEU A 192 11.44 -5.11 7.95
CA LEU A 192 11.92 -3.75 8.07
C LEU A 192 11.32 -2.92 6.94
N PHE A 193 10.52 -1.93 7.30
CA PHE A 193 10.05 -0.89 6.40
C PHE A 193 11.16 0.15 6.25
N GLY A 194 12.25 -0.28 5.60
CA GLY A 194 13.53 0.43 5.57
C GLY A 194 13.46 1.79 4.89
N SER A 195 12.54 1.95 3.93
CA SER A 195 12.34 3.17 3.15
C SER A 195 11.25 4.09 3.71
N LEU A 196 10.44 3.61 4.66
CA LEU A 196 9.25 4.31 5.11
C LEU A 196 9.59 5.58 5.91
N LYS A 197 9.10 6.72 5.41
CA LYS A 197 9.26 8.05 6.02
C LYS A 197 7.94 8.64 6.50
N HIS A 198 6.81 8.30 5.89
CA HIS A 198 5.49 8.80 6.27
C HIS A 198 4.54 7.64 6.58
N LEU A 199 3.95 7.66 7.77
CA LEU A 199 2.97 6.66 8.18
C LEU A 199 1.68 7.36 8.58
N TRP A 200 0.59 7.00 7.93
CA TRP A 200 -0.76 7.26 8.42
C TRP A 200 -1.35 5.99 9.01
N TRP A 201 -1.49 6.01 10.33
CA TRP A 201 -2.00 4.91 11.12
C TRP A 201 -3.45 5.18 11.53
N ILE A 202 -4.33 4.25 11.17
CA ILE A 202 -5.75 4.34 11.48
C ILE A 202 -6.09 3.38 12.62
N GLU A 203 -6.51 3.95 13.75
CA GLU A 203 -6.96 3.24 14.94
C GLU A 203 -8.48 3.06 14.90
N TYR A 204 -8.96 1.94 15.44
CA TYR A 204 -10.37 1.80 15.83
C TYR A 204 -10.55 2.29 17.27
N SER A 205 -11.77 2.70 17.62
CA SER A 205 -12.06 3.25 18.94
C SER A 205 -12.18 2.16 20.02
N GLU A 206 -11.48 2.33 21.13
CA GLU A 206 -11.58 1.47 22.33
C GLU A 206 -11.94 2.30 23.57
N THR A 207 -12.46 1.64 24.61
CA THR A 207 -12.77 2.30 25.91
C THR A 207 -11.50 2.78 26.61
N ILE A 208 -10.40 2.07 26.41
CA ILE A 208 -9.06 2.37 26.92
C ILE A 208 -8.12 2.37 25.72
N TYR A 209 -7.49 3.51 25.44
CA TYR A 209 -6.57 3.63 24.33
C TYR A 209 -5.32 2.75 24.56
N ASN A 210 -5.01 1.91 23.58
CA ASN A 210 -3.83 1.05 23.59
C ASN A 210 -2.94 1.32 22.36
N SER A 211 -1.75 1.87 22.61
CA SER A 211 -0.77 2.19 21.57
C SER A 211 0.15 1.02 21.17
N ASP A 212 0.02 -0.16 21.78
CA ASP A 212 1.03 -1.21 21.67
C ASP A 212 1.19 -1.74 20.24
N ALA A 213 0.09 -1.85 19.48
CA ALA A 213 0.10 -2.21 18.07
C ALA A 213 0.94 -1.22 17.25
N LEU A 214 0.58 0.07 17.34
CA LEU A 214 1.28 1.17 16.67
C LEU A 214 2.77 1.17 17.04
N ILE A 215 3.10 1.16 18.33
CA ILE A 215 4.49 1.18 18.80
C ILE A 215 5.25 -0.04 18.29
N SER A 216 4.61 -1.20 18.20
CA SER A 216 5.24 -2.42 17.68
C SER A 216 5.52 -2.33 16.18
N PHE A 217 4.58 -1.82 15.38
CA PHE A 217 4.81 -1.56 13.96
C PHE A 217 5.90 -0.51 13.74
N MET A 218 5.88 0.57 14.53
CA MET A 218 6.86 1.65 14.43
C MET A 218 8.28 1.17 14.68
N LYS A 219 8.51 0.13 15.52
CA LYS A 219 9.83 -0.50 15.70
C LYS A 219 10.39 -1.09 14.40
N CYS A 220 9.57 -1.34 13.38
CA CYS A 220 10.01 -1.81 12.05
C CYS A 220 10.37 -0.68 11.06
N CYS A 221 10.16 0.59 11.42
CA CYS A 221 10.30 1.75 10.49
C CYS A 221 11.49 2.70 10.81
N PRO A 222 12.75 2.37 10.44
CA PRO A 222 13.96 3.10 10.89
C PRO A 222 14.11 4.53 10.44
N ARG A 223 13.44 4.91 9.36
CA ARG A 223 13.56 6.23 8.74
C ARG A 223 12.30 7.07 8.90
N LEU A 224 11.37 6.65 9.77
CA LEU A 224 10.10 7.33 9.94
C LEU A 224 10.31 8.79 10.37
N GLU A 225 9.77 9.72 9.59
CA GLU A 225 9.90 11.16 9.79
C GLU A 225 8.59 11.81 10.21
N ARG A 226 7.46 11.34 9.68
CA ARG A 226 6.13 11.87 9.98
C ARG A 226 5.17 10.74 10.33
N LEU A 227 4.44 10.96 11.42
CA LEU A 227 3.39 10.06 11.88
C LEU A 227 2.06 10.82 11.91
N TYR A 228 1.04 10.22 11.33
CA TYR A 228 -0.34 10.68 11.38
C TYR A 228 -1.15 9.58 12.06
N VAL A 229 -1.85 9.89 13.15
CA VAL A 229 -2.71 8.94 13.87
C VAL A 229 -4.13 9.47 13.87
N THR A 230 -5.04 8.69 13.32
CA THR A 230 -6.48 9.00 13.29
C THR A 230 -7.22 7.91 14.06
N ILE A 231 -7.96 8.30 15.09
CA ILE A 231 -8.95 7.41 15.71
C ILE A 231 -10.23 7.51 14.90
N ASP A 232 -10.62 6.42 14.26
CA ASP A 232 -11.85 6.31 13.48
C ASP A 232 -12.82 5.35 14.19
N PRO A 233 -13.89 5.87 14.83
CA PRO A 233 -14.89 5.04 15.50
C PRO A 233 -15.65 4.09 14.55
N SER A 234 -15.64 4.37 13.24
CA SER A 234 -16.23 3.48 12.23
C SER A 234 -15.27 2.39 11.77
N SER A 235 -13.99 2.48 12.13
CA SER A 235 -13.03 1.43 11.80
C SER A 235 -13.35 0.15 12.57
N TYR A 236 -13.23 -0.97 11.87
CA TYR A 236 -13.38 -2.31 12.39
C TYR A 236 -12.42 -2.55 13.56
N GLY A 237 -13.00 -2.95 14.69
CA GLY A 237 -12.28 -3.39 15.87
C GLY A 237 -12.27 -4.91 15.96
N VAL A 238 -11.13 -5.48 16.32
CA VAL A 238 -10.99 -6.94 16.44
C VAL A 238 -11.02 -7.29 17.92
N SER A 239 -11.84 -8.27 18.31
CA SER A 239 -11.89 -8.78 19.68
C SER A 239 -10.75 -9.77 19.97
N GLY A 240 -10.01 -9.58 21.05
CA GLY A 240 -9.01 -10.58 21.50
C GLY A 240 -7.77 -9.97 22.12
N THR A 241 -6.85 -10.84 22.55
CA THR A 241 -5.50 -10.43 23.01
C THR A 241 -4.49 -10.62 21.88
N TYR A 242 -3.86 -9.53 21.45
CA TYR A 242 -2.84 -9.60 20.41
C TYR A 242 -1.46 -9.82 21.01
N TRP A 243 -0.72 -10.69 20.35
CA TRP A 243 0.70 -10.83 20.60
C TRP A 243 1.43 -9.75 19.80
N TYR A 244 2.23 -8.95 20.48
CA TYR A 244 3.18 -8.06 19.83
C TYR A 244 4.60 -8.54 20.10
N PRO A 245 5.52 -8.42 19.13
CA PRO A 245 6.91 -8.77 19.36
C PRO A 245 7.49 -7.88 20.48
N GLN A 246 7.68 -8.48 21.65
CA GLN A 246 8.24 -7.80 22.83
C GLN A 246 9.70 -7.39 22.62
N LYS A 247 10.42 -8.11 21.76
CA LYS A 247 11.85 -7.93 21.46
C LYS A 247 12.09 -7.82 19.96
N VAL A 248 11.63 -6.74 19.33
CA VAL A 248 12.27 -6.32 18.08
C VAL A 248 13.66 -5.80 18.45
N PRO A 249 14.76 -6.24 17.81
CA PRO A 249 16.09 -5.71 18.10
C PRO A 249 16.04 -4.19 17.99
N TRP A 250 16.20 -3.50 19.12
CA TRP A 250 16.30 -2.04 19.17
C TRP A 250 17.62 -1.64 18.54
N THR A 251 17.64 -1.60 17.22
CA THR A 251 18.78 -1.08 16.46
C THR A 251 18.70 0.44 16.53
N SER A 252 19.47 0.98 17.46
CA SER A 252 20.03 2.34 17.46
C SER A 252 19.08 3.50 17.12
N SER A 253 18.75 4.30 18.14
CA SER A 253 18.38 5.72 18.11
C SER A 253 17.81 6.26 16.78
N ARG A 254 16.48 6.19 16.62
CA ARG A 254 15.75 6.77 15.49
C ARG A 254 15.42 8.23 15.75
N LYS A 255 16.42 9.10 15.66
CA LYS A 255 16.26 10.56 15.88
C LYS A 255 15.51 11.29 14.75
N ASN A 256 14.84 10.57 13.86
CA ASN A 256 14.32 11.12 12.61
C ASN A 256 12.85 11.52 12.69
N LEU A 257 12.11 11.10 13.73
CA LEU A 257 10.71 11.49 13.87
C LEU A 257 10.62 12.99 14.14
N LYS A 258 10.14 13.73 13.14
CA LYS A 258 10.07 15.20 13.13
C LYS A 258 8.68 15.69 13.51
N VAL A 259 7.63 15.03 13.02
CA VAL A 259 6.24 15.49 13.16
C VAL A 259 5.32 14.34 13.56
N VAL A 260 4.39 14.63 14.47
CA VAL A 260 3.29 13.76 14.85
C VAL A 260 1.99 14.56 14.79
N LYS A 261 1.02 14.08 14.02
CA LYS A 261 -0.33 14.64 13.94
C LYS A 261 -1.34 13.65 14.52
N LEU A 262 -2.14 14.09 15.48
CA LEU A 262 -3.12 13.28 16.21
C LEU A 262 -4.53 13.81 15.95
N GLU A 263 -5.46 12.92 15.62
CA GLU A 263 -6.87 13.27 15.35
C GLU A 263 -7.82 12.21 15.94
N GLY A 264 -8.99 12.64 16.42
CA GLY A 264 -10.09 11.75 16.83
C GLY A 264 -10.00 11.18 18.26
N PHE A 265 -8.99 11.53 19.05
CA PHE A 265 -8.88 11.06 20.43
C PHE A 265 -10.02 11.58 21.32
N ALA A 266 -10.64 10.69 22.07
CA ALA A 266 -11.73 11.05 22.99
C ALA A 266 -11.26 11.82 24.23
N LYS A 267 -10.01 11.60 24.67
CA LYS A 267 -9.43 12.21 25.87
C LYS A 267 -8.05 12.79 25.56
N GLU A 268 -7.81 14.02 26.00
CA GLU A 268 -6.50 14.67 25.88
C GLU A 268 -5.38 13.89 26.61
N GLU A 269 -5.72 13.20 27.70
CA GLU A 269 -4.77 12.38 28.45
C GLU A 269 -4.17 11.25 27.59
N ASP A 270 -4.96 10.64 26.69
CA ASP A 270 -4.51 9.57 25.81
C ASP A 270 -3.53 10.09 24.75
N GLU A 271 -3.76 11.31 24.23
CA GLU A 271 -2.84 12.00 23.32
C GLU A 271 -1.49 12.28 24.00
N ILE A 272 -1.52 12.76 25.25
CA ILE A 272 -0.31 13.04 26.03
C ILE A 272 0.46 11.76 26.34
N LEU A 273 -0.25 10.68 26.71
CA LEU A 273 0.36 9.37 26.99
C LEU A 273 1.05 8.80 25.74
N LEU A 274 0.40 8.87 24.57
CA LEU A 274 1.00 8.48 23.30
C LEU A 274 2.24 9.31 23.00
N ALA A 275 2.14 10.64 23.11
CA ALA A 275 3.25 11.56 22.88
C ALA A 275 4.46 11.25 23.77
N MET A 276 4.23 10.94 25.04
CA MET A 276 5.29 10.54 25.97
C MET A 276 5.97 9.23 25.53
N LYS A 277 5.19 8.21 25.16
CA LYS A 277 5.72 6.93 24.65
C LYS A 277 6.53 7.13 23.36
N LEU A 278 6.06 7.96 22.43
CA LEU A 278 6.76 8.23 21.17
C LEU A 278 8.13 8.89 21.41
N LYS A 279 8.21 9.85 22.33
CA LYS A 279 9.47 10.50 22.71
C LYS A 279 10.47 9.52 23.30
N GLU A 280 10.00 8.58 24.12
CA GLU A 280 10.80 7.51 24.69
C GLU A 280 11.33 6.57 23.59
N VAL A 281 10.44 6.07 22.72
CA VAL A 281 10.78 5.10 21.67
C VAL A 281 11.73 5.66 20.62
N PHE A 282 11.55 6.90 20.19
CA PHE A 282 12.37 7.51 19.15
C PHE A 282 13.58 8.28 19.69
N SER A 283 13.63 8.53 21.01
CA SER A 283 14.64 9.42 21.61
C SER A 283 14.74 10.76 20.87
N ALA A 284 13.59 11.28 20.44
CA ALA A 284 13.42 12.48 19.62
C ALA A 284 12.37 13.41 20.28
N GLU A 285 12.45 14.71 19.98
CA GLU A 285 11.40 15.69 20.37
C GLU A 285 10.66 16.16 19.11
N PRO A 286 9.74 15.34 18.55
CA PRO A 286 8.96 15.76 17.40
C PRO A 286 8.02 16.93 17.75
N LEU A 287 7.65 17.70 16.73
CA LEU A 287 6.51 18.60 16.77
C LEU A 287 5.24 17.75 16.83
N ILE A 288 4.49 17.85 17.93
CA ILE A 288 3.24 17.10 18.14
C ILE A 288 2.07 18.06 18.07
N ILE A 289 1.16 17.80 17.14
CA ILE A 289 -0.03 18.59 16.87
C ILE A 289 -1.24 17.68 17.03
N ALA A 290 -2.27 18.19 17.70
CA ALA A 290 -3.56 17.57 17.81
C ALA A 290 -4.62 18.44 17.12
N LYS A 291 -5.55 17.81 16.40
CA LYS A 291 -6.74 18.46 15.86
C LYS A 291 -7.93 18.10 16.75
N SER A 292 -8.61 19.10 17.29
CA SER A 292 -9.93 18.90 17.90
C SER A 292 -11.04 18.91 16.84
N ASP A 293 -12.22 18.43 17.21
CA ASP A 293 -13.48 18.50 16.42
C ASP A 293 -13.75 19.93 15.89
N GLN A 294 -13.45 20.94 16.71
CA GLN A 294 -13.30 22.31 16.24
C GLN A 294 -11.95 22.45 15.53
N ALA A 295 -11.92 22.91 14.27
CA ALA A 295 -10.76 23.05 13.38
C ALA A 295 -9.51 23.77 13.94
N CYS A 296 -9.55 24.19 15.20
CA CYS A 296 -8.44 24.61 16.02
C CYS A 296 -7.42 23.48 16.20
N LEU A 297 -6.23 23.70 15.66
CA LEU A 297 -5.08 22.88 15.95
C LEU A 297 -4.43 23.33 17.27
N ARG A 298 -3.95 22.35 18.04
CA ARG A 298 -3.28 22.57 19.33
C ARG A 298 -1.93 21.87 19.34
N ARG A 299 -0.93 22.50 19.96
CA ARG A 299 0.45 22.01 20.01
C ARG A 299 0.79 21.51 21.40
N LEU A 300 1.45 20.37 21.48
CA LEU A 300 1.97 19.86 22.75
C LEU A 300 3.20 20.66 23.20
N VAL A 301 3.14 21.22 24.41
CA VAL A 301 4.23 21.99 25.03
C VAL A 301 4.60 21.44 26.41
N LYS A 302 5.84 21.70 26.85
CA LYS A 302 6.29 21.35 28.21
C LYS A 302 5.66 22.31 29.21
N VAL A 303 5.06 21.78 30.28
CA VAL A 303 4.52 22.60 31.37
C VAL A 303 5.68 23.29 32.10
N PRO A 304 5.68 24.63 32.21
CA PRO A 304 6.69 25.35 32.97
C PRO A 304 6.78 24.85 34.41
N MET A 305 8.00 24.72 34.95
CA MET A 305 8.22 24.18 36.31
C MET A 305 7.38 24.89 37.39
N LYS A 306 7.10 26.18 37.21
CA LYS A 306 6.29 26.99 38.13
C LYS A 306 4.80 26.61 38.17
N MET A 307 4.29 25.91 37.16
CA MET A 307 2.88 25.49 37.03
C MET A 307 2.67 24.00 37.28
N LYS A 308 3.74 23.23 37.55
CA LYS A 308 3.65 21.78 37.80
C LYS A 308 2.93 21.50 39.11
N LYS A 309 1.66 21.07 39.03
CA LYS A 309 0.93 20.48 40.15
C LYS A 309 1.33 19.00 40.31
N LYS A 310 1.45 18.54 41.56
CA LYS A 310 1.80 17.15 41.90
C LYS A 310 0.76 16.19 41.28
N GLY A 311 1.20 15.19 40.51
CA GLY A 311 0.33 14.22 39.85
C GLY A 311 -0.21 14.63 38.47
N LYS A 312 0.18 15.79 37.92
CA LYS A 312 -0.16 16.16 36.54
C LYS A 312 0.96 15.81 35.56
N PHE A 313 0.58 15.53 34.31
CA PHE A 313 1.53 15.30 33.22
C PHE A 313 2.49 16.50 33.04
N PRO A 314 3.75 16.25 32.64
CA PRO A 314 4.73 17.31 32.40
C PRO A 314 4.49 18.08 31.09
N TYR A 315 3.41 17.75 30.35
CA TYR A 315 3.03 18.34 29.08
C TYR A 315 1.55 18.77 29.11
N MET A 316 1.21 19.73 28.27
CA MET A 316 -0.16 20.18 28.01
C MET A 316 -0.29 20.66 26.57
N PHE A 317 -1.52 20.78 26.07
CA PHE A 317 -1.78 21.38 24.76
C PHE A 317 -2.08 22.87 24.88
N GLU A 318 -1.41 23.68 24.05
CA GLU A 318 -1.73 25.10 23.86
C GLU A 318 -2.57 25.28 22.59
N GLN A 319 -3.65 26.07 22.68
CA GLN A 319 -4.56 26.39 21.58
C GLN A 319 -4.04 27.57 20.73
N GLY A 320 -4.54 27.69 19.49
CA GLY A 320 -4.42 28.92 18.70
C GLY A 320 -3.01 29.18 18.15
N VAL A 321 -2.27 28.13 17.81
CA VAL A 321 -0.93 28.28 17.23
C VAL A 321 -1.05 28.74 15.77
N GLU A 322 -0.89 30.04 15.55
CA GLU A 322 -0.74 30.64 14.22
C GLU A 322 0.48 30.01 13.51
N ASN A 323 0.35 29.73 12.20
CA ASN A 323 1.30 29.03 11.31
C ASN A 323 1.28 27.49 11.24
N LEU A 324 0.20 26.83 11.67
CA LEU A 324 0.05 25.37 11.43
C LEU A 324 -0.34 24.98 9.99
N HIS A 325 -0.51 25.95 9.09
CA HIS A 325 -0.56 25.74 7.64
C HIS A 325 0.71 25.06 7.07
N GLU A 326 1.77 24.90 7.88
CA GLU A 326 3.05 24.28 7.47
C GLU A 326 3.14 22.76 7.66
N VAL A 327 2.21 22.11 8.37
CA VAL A 327 2.23 20.64 8.47
C VAL A 327 1.29 20.06 7.43
N PRO A 328 1.83 19.58 6.28
CA PRO A 328 1.00 18.98 5.25
C PRO A 328 0.34 17.72 5.80
N ASP A 329 -0.89 17.50 5.34
CA ASP A 329 -1.59 16.25 5.56
C ASP A 329 -0.84 15.08 4.90
N HIS A 330 -1.17 13.87 5.33
CA HIS A 330 -0.62 12.69 4.67
C HIS A 330 -1.08 12.68 3.22
N ILE A 331 -0.24 12.24 2.29
CA ILE A 331 -0.54 12.23 0.84
C ILE A 331 -1.86 11.51 0.51
N HIS A 332 -2.23 10.49 1.28
CA HIS A 332 -3.49 9.77 1.09
C HIS A 332 -4.73 10.44 1.71
N MET A 333 -4.58 11.44 2.59
CA MET A 333 -5.73 12.15 3.19
C MET A 333 -6.47 13.01 2.16
N GLU A 334 -5.79 13.47 1.10
CA GLU A 334 -6.39 14.27 0.02
C GLU A 334 -7.28 13.43 -0.93
N LEU A 335 -7.29 12.11 -0.78
CA LEU A 335 -8.05 11.19 -1.62
C LEU A 335 -9.49 10.97 -1.17
N TYR A 336 -9.92 11.58 -0.06
CA TYR A 336 -11.23 11.41 0.57
C TYR A 336 -12.06 12.69 0.60
#